data_AF-A0A317SCD4-F1
#
_entry.id   AF-A0A317SCD4-F1
#
_cell.length_a   1.000
_cell.length_b   1.000
_cell.length_c   1.000
_cell.angle_alpha   90.00
_cell.angle_beta   90.00
_cell.angle_gamma   90.00
#
_symmetry.space_group_name_H-M   'P 1'
#
loop_
_entity.id
_entity.type
_entity.pdbx_description
1 polymer ?
#
loop_
_entity_poly.entity_id
_entity_poly.type
_entity_poly.pdbx_seq_one_letter_code
_entity_poly.pdbx_strand_id
1 'polypeptide(L)'
;MVIKLVGGPAEKFYHTSTVLEYLEHPHYLTTSLPHHNHKPTTTLLLHQYRATTKMAIPTPNLTIIVAATLSLGIGKSGTLPWHLPTDLAYFSRVTKRPPPSSSPPTNPVLNTVIMGRKTYFSIPSKSRPLPSRHNIVISRSPRPDSSIDASTWVTSFPDAIDAAAARGGGRVFVIGGAEIYKLAMEDERTRDVLLTSVEGEFGCDRFFPVDVRDEEKTGWARRGHEELCAFVGEEVPAGVREENGMRFWFELYQKP
;
A
#
# COMPACT_ATOMS: atom_id res chain seq x y z
N MET A 1 -55.97 49.91 -1.69
CA MET A 1 -56.83 49.14 -0.78
C MET A 1 -56.01 47.95 -0.26
N VAL A 2 -56.01 47.80 1.07
CA VAL A 2 -55.30 46.83 1.91
C VAL A 2 -55.68 45.39 1.48
N ILE A 3 -54.82 44.36 1.45
CA ILE A 3 -54.40 43.42 2.53
C ILE A 3 -53.52 42.36 1.81
N LYS A 4 -52.22 42.20 2.08
CA LYS A 4 -51.54 41.45 3.16
C LYS A 4 -51.95 39.96 3.25
N LEU A 5 -51.12 39.05 2.74
CA LEU A 5 -51.00 37.69 3.29
C LEU A 5 -49.56 37.45 3.75
N VAL A 6 -49.47 36.72 4.84
CA VAL A 6 -48.41 36.71 5.84
C VAL A 6 -47.60 35.42 5.74
N GLY A 7 -46.27 35.53 5.71
CA GLY A 7 -45.31 34.80 6.55
C GLY A 7 -45.06 33.29 6.35
N GLY A 8 -43.84 32.96 5.94
CA GLY A 8 -43.15 31.67 6.16
C GLY A 8 -41.72 31.68 5.59
N PRO A 9 -40.66 31.19 6.29
CA PRO A 9 -39.28 31.64 6.05
C PRO A 9 -38.42 30.74 5.14
N ALA A 10 -37.57 31.41 4.35
CA ALA A 10 -36.22 31.09 3.90
C ALA A 10 -35.81 29.61 3.66
N GLU A 11 -35.78 29.20 2.39
CA GLU A 11 -34.88 28.16 1.89
C GLU A 11 -33.61 28.79 1.32
N LYS A 12 -32.48 28.54 1.98
CA LYS A 12 -31.14 28.79 1.42
C LYS A 12 -30.69 27.53 0.70
N PHE A 13 -30.65 27.58 -0.62
CA PHE A 13 -29.92 26.61 -1.44
C PHE A 13 -28.42 26.91 -1.34
N TYR A 14 -27.67 26.05 -0.67
CA TYR A 14 -26.21 26.00 -0.77
C TYR A 14 -25.84 24.90 -1.76
N HIS A 15 -25.44 25.30 -2.97
CA HIS A 15 -24.73 24.44 -3.90
C HIS A 15 -23.26 24.88 -3.88
N THR A 16 -22.41 24.17 -3.14
CA THR A 16 -20.96 24.39 -3.17
C THR A 16 -20.32 23.37 -4.09
N SER A 17 -20.23 23.72 -5.37
CA SER A 17 -19.25 23.16 -6.30
C SER A 17 -18.01 24.04 -6.20
N THR A 18 -16.96 23.56 -5.55
CA THR A 18 -15.63 24.23 -5.58
C THR A 18 -14.71 23.37 -6.42
N VAL A 19 -14.70 23.67 -7.72
CA VAL A 19 -13.56 23.38 -8.59
C VAL A 19 -12.51 24.44 -8.24
N LEU A 20 -11.36 24.00 -7.73
CA LEU A 20 -10.19 24.86 -7.54
C LEU A 20 -9.61 25.20 -8.92
N GLU A 21 -10.05 26.31 -9.47
CA GLU A 21 -9.44 26.97 -10.62
C GLU A 21 -8.22 27.74 -10.10
N TYR A 22 -7.03 27.14 -10.22
CA TYR A 22 -5.77 27.82 -9.88
C TYR A 22 -5.29 28.65 -11.08
N LEU A 23 -5.14 29.94 -10.79
CA LEU A 23 -4.66 31.05 -11.59
C LEU A 23 -3.33 30.77 -12.31
N GLU A 24 -3.26 31.04 -13.62
CA GLU A 24 -2.12 31.72 -14.26
C GLU A 24 -2.63 32.57 -15.45
N HIS A 25 -2.70 33.89 -15.28
CA HIS A 25 -2.83 34.86 -16.37
C HIS A 25 -1.47 35.52 -16.57
N PRO A 26 -0.81 35.41 -17.74
CA PRO A 26 0.33 36.25 -18.05
C PRO A 26 -0.18 37.66 -18.40
N HIS A 27 0.15 38.63 -17.54
CA HIS A 27 -0.02 40.05 -17.85
C HIS A 27 0.83 40.41 -19.07
N TYR A 28 0.20 40.73 -20.20
CA TYR A 28 0.87 41.39 -21.32
C TYR A 28 0.84 42.91 -21.08
N LEU A 29 2.00 43.49 -20.71
CA LEU A 29 2.22 44.93 -20.81
C LEU A 29 2.51 45.26 -22.28
N THR A 30 1.57 45.91 -22.95
CA THR A 30 1.77 46.50 -24.27
C THR A 30 2.34 47.91 -24.12
N THR A 31 3.63 48.11 -24.40
CA THR A 31 4.19 49.42 -24.69
C THR A 31 4.43 49.55 -26.19
N SER A 32 3.62 50.38 -26.83
CA SER A 32 3.75 50.78 -28.23
C SER A 32 4.76 51.92 -28.38
N LEU A 33 5.78 51.78 -29.25
CA LEU A 33 6.45 52.89 -29.96
C LEU A 33 7.12 52.36 -31.26
N PRO A 34 7.39 53.23 -32.26
CA PRO A 34 7.17 52.90 -33.67
C PRO A 34 8.43 52.50 -34.47
N HIS A 35 8.16 51.86 -35.62
CA HIS A 35 8.97 51.79 -36.84
C HIS A 35 10.49 51.55 -36.71
N HIS A 36 10.91 50.29 -36.84
CA HIS A 36 11.97 49.97 -37.80
C HIS A 36 11.90 48.51 -38.30
N ASN A 37 12.39 48.35 -39.51
CA ASN A 37 12.23 47.21 -40.40
C ASN A 37 13.11 46.03 -39.94
N HIS A 38 12.53 44.99 -39.32
CA HIS A 38 13.12 43.65 -39.29
C HIS A 38 12.03 42.59 -38.97
N LYS A 39 12.00 41.51 -39.76
CA LYS A 39 11.15 40.34 -39.51
C LYS A 39 11.55 39.69 -38.18
N PRO A 40 10.64 39.44 -37.23
CA PRO A 40 10.94 38.59 -36.09
C PRO A 40 10.75 37.13 -36.49
N THR A 41 11.83 36.35 -36.43
CA THR A 41 11.80 34.90 -36.42
C THR A 41 11.15 34.44 -35.11
N THR A 42 9.82 34.37 -35.07
CA THR A 42 9.07 33.77 -33.95
C THR A 42 8.92 32.28 -34.20
N THR A 43 10.01 31.53 -34.18
CA THR A 43 9.96 30.06 -34.21
C THR A 43 11.22 29.54 -33.55
N LEU A 44 11.23 29.42 -32.21
CA LEU A 44 12.07 28.51 -31.41
C LEU A 44 12.04 28.84 -29.90
N LEU A 45 10.88 29.01 -29.26
CA LEU A 45 10.84 29.09 -27.78
C LEU A 45 9.60 28.43 -27.14
N LEU A 46 8.91 27.53 -27.84
CA LEU A 46 7.82 26.74 -27.23
C LEU A 46 8.07 25.23 -27.15
N HIS A 47 9.19 24.73 -27.70
CA HIS A 47 9.44 23.29 -27.73
C HIS A 47 10.21 22.74 -26.51
N GLN A 48 10.59 23.59 -25.56
CA GLN A 48 11.42 23.20 -24.40
C GLN A 48 10.70 23.25 -23.05
N TYR A 49 9.42 23.64 -23.00
CA TYR A 49 8.66 23.71 -21.74
C TYR A 49 7.65 22.57 -21.57
N ARG A 50 8.02 21.35 -21.99
CA ARG A 50 7.26 20.11 -21.73
C ARG A 50 8.04 19.10 -20.90
N ALA A 51 8.88 19.58 -19.99
CA ALA A 51 9.26 18.81 -18.83
C ALA A 51 8.28 19.16 -17.71
N THR A 52 7.08 18.56 -17.72
CA THR A 52 6.27 18.47 -16.51
C THR A 52 7.09 17.70 -15.49
N THR A 53 7.70 18.41 -14.56
CA THR A 53 8.29 17.85 -13.34
C THR A 53 7.23 16.97 -12.70
N LYS A 54 7.36 15.65 -12.86
CA LYS A 54 6.62 14.65 -12.09
C LYS A 54 6.91 15.00 -10.64
N MET A 55 5.94 15.60 -9.92
CA MET A 55 6.09 15.82 -8.49
C MET A 55 6.63 14.52 -7.90
N ALA A 56 7.77 14.57 -7.22
CA ALA A 56 8.40 13.37 -6.69
C ALA A 56 7.47 12.78 -5.64
N ILE A 57 6.62 11.85 -6.04
CA ILE A 57 5.76 11.10 -5.12
C ILE A 57 6.73 10.37 -4.19
N PRO A 58 6.68 10.61 -2.86
CA PRO A 58 7.55 9.92 -1.94
C PRO A 58 7.40 8.42 -2.15
N THR A 59 8.51 7.74 -2.43
CA THR A 59 8.52 6.29 -2.58
C THR A 59 8.17 5.65 -1.23
N PRO A 60 7.16 4.77 -1.17
CA PRO A 60 6.76 4.17 0.09
C PRO A 60 7.79 3.13 0.56
N ASN A 61 8.05 3.07 1.87
CA ASN A 61 8.69 1.92 2.49
C ASN A 61 7.77 0.69 2.38
N LEU A 62 8.36 -0.48 2.15
CA LEU A 62 7.65 -1.75 2.09
C LEU A 62 7.87 -2.54 3.37
N THR A 63 6.77 -3.09 3.88
CA THR A 63 6.76 -4.05 4.99
C THR A 63 6.33 -5.40 4.45
N ILE A 64 7.16 -6.43 4.60
CA ILE A 64 6.72 -7.81 4.37
C ILE A 64 5.99 -8.28 5.62
N ILE A 65 4.87 -8.98 5.44
CA ILE A 65 4.23 -9.75 6.51
C ILE A 65 4.06 -11.19 6.05
N VAL A 66 4.59 -12.14 6.83
CA VAL A 66 4.69 -13.54 6.44
C VAL A 66 4.64 -14.45 7.67
N ALA A 67 3.95 -15.58 7.55
CA ALA A 67 4.10 -16.71 8.46
C ALA A 67 4.96 -17.77 7.77
N ALA A 68 6.05 -18.20 8.42
CA ALA A 68 6.99 -19.16 7.86
C ALA A 68 7.48 -20.15 8.92
N THR A 69 7.81 -21.37 8.48
CA THR A 69 8.44 -22.35 9.37
C THR A 69 9.87 -21.95 9.73
N LEU A 70 10.47 -22.68 10.68
CA LEU A 70 11.91 -22.58 10.95
C LEU A 70 12.76 -22.94 9.71
N SER A 71 12.26 -23.81 8.84
CA SER A 71 12.84 -24.15 7.54
C SER A 71 12.36 -23.25 6.38
N LEU A 72 11.81 -22.05 6.67
CA LEU A 72 11.30 -21.06 5.72
C LEU A 72 10.10 -21.48 4.87
N GLY A 73 9.45 -22.60 5.18
CA GLY A 73 8.26 -23.04 4.46
C GLY A 73 7.08 -22.08 4.70
N ILE A 74 6.38 -21.68 3.65
CA ILE A 74 5.25 -20.72 3.71
C ILE A 74 3.95 -21.24 3.10
N GLY A 75 3.97 -22.45 2.55
CA GLY A 75 2.83 -22.98 1.83
C GLY A 75 3.07 -24.38 1.29
N LYS A 76 1.96 -25.09 1.09
CA LYS A 76 1.91 -26.39 0.45
C LYS A 76 0.69 -26.44 -0.45
N SER A 77 0.86 -26.82 -1.72
CA SER A 77 -0.25 -27.00 -2.66
C SER A 77 -1.19 -25.79 -2.77
N GLY A 78 -0.65 -24.58 -2.60
CA GLY A 78 -1.39 -23.32 -2.73
C GLY A 78 -2.14 -22.85 -1.48
N THR A 79 -2.02 -23.54 -0.35
CA THR A 79 -2.60 -23.13 0.94
C THR A 79 -1.54 -23.06 2.04
N LEU A 80 -1.89 -22.46 3.17
CA LEU A 80 -1.13 -22.62 4.41
C LEU A 80 -1.33 -24.05 4.92
N PRO A 81 -0.26 -24.80 5.27
CA PRO A 81 -0.39 -26.17 5.74
C PRO A 81 -0.69 -26.27 7.25
N TRP A 82 -0.87 -25.12 7.91
CA TRP A 82 -1.31 -25.00 9.31
C TRP A 82 -2.60 -24.19 9.41
N HIS A 83 -3.28 -24.33 10.54
CA HIS A 83 -4.45 -23.54 10.89
C HIS A 83 -4.19 -22.77 12.19
N LEU A 84 -3.85 -21.48 12.05
CA LEU A 84 -3.57 -20.57 13.16
C LEU A 84 -4.50 -19.34 13.12
N PRO A 85 -5.74 -19.44 13.63
CA PRO A 85 -6.67 -18.32 13.70
C PRO A 85 -6.10 -17.07 14.37
N THR A 86 -5.24 -17.24 15.39
CA THR A 86 -4.62 -16.11 16.08
C THR A 86 -3.66 -15.34 15.16
N ASP A 87 -2.87 -16.04 14.35
CA ASP A 87 -1.99 -15.42 13.35
C ASP A 87 -2.79 -14.72 12.24
N LEU A 88 -3.85 -15.37 11.73
CA LEU A 88 -4.73 -14.74 10.73
C LEU A 88 -5.41 -13.47 11.27
N ALA A 89 -5.81 -13.47 12.54
CA ALA A 89 -6.36 -12.30 13.20
C ALA A 89 -5.31 -11.20 13.35
N TYR A 90 -4.08 -11.54 13.73
CA TYR A 90 -2.93 -10.63 13.78
C TYR A 90 -2.67 -10.00 12.41
N PHE A 91 -2.49 -10.81 11.36
CA PHE A 91 -2.34 -10.37 9.98
C PHE A 91 -3.46 -9.40 9.56
N SER A 92 -4.72 -9.74 9.85
CA SER A 92 -5.86 -8.88 9.51
C SER A 92 -5.80 -7.54 10.25
N ARG A 93 -5.50 -7.51 11.55
CA ARG A 93 -5.45 -6.26 12.32
C ARG A 93 -4.30 -5.38 11.85
N VAL A 94 -3.09 -5.94 11.77
CA VAL A 94 -1.87 -5.22 11.38
C VAL A 94 -2.03 -4.62 9.99
N THR A 95 -2.48 -5.40 9.01
CA THR A 95 -2.59 -4.91 7.63
C THR A 95 -3.75 -3.93 7.43
N LYS A 96 -4.77 -3.92 8.30
CA LYS A 96 -5.89 -2.96 8.23
C LYS A 96 -5.60 -1.65 8.95
N ARG A 97 -4.86 -1.67 10.05
CA ARG A 97 -4.67 -0.50 10.92
C ARG A 97 -3.80 0.54 10.21
N PRO A 98 -4.34 1.70 9.81
CA PRO A 98 -3.50 2.76 9.25
C PRO A 98 -2.55 3.30 10.32
N PRO A 99 -1.41 3.91 9.91
CA PRO A 99 -0.53 4.57 10.84
C PRO A 99 -1.29 5.63 11.64
N PRO A 100 -0.94 5.87 12.91
CA PRO A 100 -1.52 6.96 13.68
C PRO A 100 -1.23 8.29 12.96
N SER A 101 -2.29 8.94 12.44
CA SER A 101 -2.20 10.24 11.77
C SER A 101 -2.41 11.36 12.77
N SER A 102 -1.56 12.38 12.73
CA SER A 102 -1.64 13.60 13.56
C SER A 102 -2.79 14.54 13.16
N SER A 103 -3.57 14.20 12.14
CA SER A 103 -4.74 14.97 11.73
C SER A 103 -5.83 14.03 11.20
N PRO A 104 -7.11 14.20 11.60
CA PRO A 104 -8.20 13.41 11.08
C PRO A 104 -8.33 13.69 9.58
N PRO A 105 -8.07 12.70 8.71
CA PRO A 105 -8.19 12.90 7.29
C PRO A 105 -9.67 13.05 6.92
N THR A 106 -9.97 13.84 5.88
CA THR A 106 -11.32 13.98 5.31
C THR A 106 -11.83 12.67 4.68
N ASN A 107 -10.93 11.70 4.45
CA ASN A 107 -11.19 10.35 3.97
C ASN A 107 -10.39 9.33 4.78
N PRO A 108 -10.89 8.10 5.03
CA PRO A 108 -10.13 7.10 5.76
C PRO A 108 -8.84 6.74 5.03
N VAL A 109 -7.70 6.92 5.69
CA VAL A 109 -6.40 6.41 5.22
C VAL A 109 -6.43 4.88 5.31
N LEU A 110 -6.17 4.20 4.20
CA LEU A 110 -6.09 2.74 4.14
C LEU A 110 -4.68 2.30 3.82
N ASN A 111 -4.24 1.23 4.47
CA ASN A 111 -3.03 0.53 4.05
C ASN A 111 -3.25 -0.18 2.71
N THR A 112 -2.13 -0.44 2.03
CA THR A 112 -2.08 -1.22 0.79
C THR A 112 -1.55 -2.62 1.07
N VAL A 113 -2.12 -3.63 0.41
CA VAL A 113 -1.61 -5.01 0.37
C VAL A 113 -1.27 -5.39 -1.07
N ILE A 114 -0.03 -5.77 -1.31
CA ILE A 114 0.51 -6.23 -2.59
C ILE A 114 0.63 -7.76 -2.51
N MET A 115 0.05 -8.44 -3.50
CA MET A 115 0.10 -9.90 -3.58
C MET A 115 0.18 -10.41 -5.02
N GLY A 116 0.64 -11.64 -5.18
CA GLY A 116 0.63 -12.32 -6.47
C GLY A 116 -0.74 -12.93 -6.78
N ARG A 117 -1.04 -13.13 -8.07
CA ARG A 117 -2.28 -13.78 -8.53
C ARG A 117 -2.63 -15.07 -7.76
N LYS A 118 -1.66 -15.98 -7.56
CA LYS A 118 -1.90 -17.26 -6.87
C LYS A 118 -2.37 -17.06 -5.43
N THR A 119 -1.75 -16.13 -4.70
CA THR A 119 -2.12 -15.75 -3.33
C THR A 119 -3.50 -15.10 -3.28
N TYR A 120 -3.79 -14.21 -4.23
CA TYR A 120 -5.13 -13.62 -4.33
C TYR A 120 -6.21 -14.70 -4.49
N PHE A 121 -5.98 -15.72 -5.33
CA PHE A 121 -6.93 -16.83 -5.50
C PHE A 121 -6.96 -17.84 -4.35
N SER A 122 -5.92 -17.93 -3.51
CA SER A 122 -5.94 -18.79 -2.31
C SER A 122 -6.75 -18.19 -1.16
N ILE A 123 -7.00 -16.88 -1.17
CA ILE A 123 -7.88 -16.22 -0.20
C ILE A 123 -9.32 -16.67 -0.45
N PRO A 124 -10.08 -17.09 0.59
CA PRO A 124 -11.50 -17.44 0.44
C PRO A 124 -12.28 -16.36 -0.29
N SER A 125 -13.14 -16.75 -1.24
CA SER A 125 -13.89 -15.81 -2.09
C SER A 125 -14.68 -14.75 -1.28
N LYS A 126 -15.28 -15.16 -0.15
CA LYS A 126 -16.02 -14.27 0.76
C LYS A 126 -15.17 -13.17 1.42
N SER A 127 -13.86 -13.31 1.41
CA SER A 127 -12.90 -12.39 2.03
C SER A 127 -12.03 -11.67 1.00
N ARG A 128 -12.37 -11.80 -0.29
CA ARG A 128 -11.65 -11.25 -1.42
C ARG A 128 -12.51 -10.18 -2.12
N PRO A 129 -11.99 -8.98 -2.38
CA PRO A 129 -10.68 -8.49 -1.97
C PRO A 129 -10.63 -8.31 -0.45
N LEU A 130 -9.44 -8.26 0.13
CA LEU A 130 -9.26 -8.13 1.57
C LEU A 130 -9.89 -6.79 2.04
N PRO A 131 -10.93 -6.80 2.91
CA PRO A 131 -11.68 -5.59 3.23
C PRO A 131 -10.84 -4.56 3.97
N SER A 132 -11.20 -3.28 3.81
CA SER A 132 -10.56 -2.11 4.45
C SER A 132 -9.07 -1.94 4.13
N ARG A 133 -8.65 -2.38 2.93
CA ARG A 133 -7.29 -2.27 2.40
C ARG A 133 -7.34 -2.02 0.90
N HIS A 134 -6.36 -1.27 0.37
CA HIS A 134 -6.13 -1.23 -1.06
C HIS A 134 -5.46 -2.53 -1.50
N ASN A 135 -6.15 -3.32 -2.32
CA ASN A 135 -5.63 -4.60 -2.80
C ASN A 135 -4.98 -4.41 -4.17
N ILE A 136 -3.69 -4.74 -4.27
CA ILE A 136 -2.94 -4.73 -5.53
C ILE A 136 -2.53 -6.18 -5.86
N VAL A 137 -2.97 -6.66 -7.02
CA VAL A 137 -2.69 -8.00 -7.51
C VAL A 137 -1.73 -7.93 -8.68
N ILE A 138 -0.59 -8.60 -8.55
CA ILE A 138 0.40 -8.72 -9.62
C ILE A 138 0.08 -9.96 -10.45
N SER A 139 -0.14 -9.77 -11.75
CA SER A 139 -0.36 -10.85 -12.70
C SER A 139 0.13 -10.49 -14.11
N ARG A 140 0.82 -11.43 -14.75
CA ARG A 140 1.16 -11.34 -16.18
C ARG A 140 0.02 -11.77 -17.09
N SER A 141 -0.98 -12.47 -16.54
CA SER A 141 -2.17 -12.88 -17.27
C SER A 141 -3.26 -11.81 -17.11
N PRO A 142 -4.17 -11.68 -18.09
CA PRO A 142 -5.34 -10.82 -17.93
C PRO A 142 -6.13 -11.16 -16.66
N ARG A 143 -6.70 -10.13 -16.03
CA ARG A 143 -7.63 -10.28 -14.92
C ARG A 143 -8.84 -11.11 -15.38
N PRO A 144 -9.17 -12.23 -14.70
CA PRO A 144 -10.37 -13.00 -15.04
C PRO A 144 -11.65 -12.21 -14.77
N ASP A 145 -12.67 -12.35 -15.61
CA ASP A 145 -13.97 -11.68 -15.44
C ASP A 145 -14.62 -12.00 -14.08
N SER A 146 -14.42 -13.22 -13.58
CA SER A 146 -14.90 -13.67 -12.26
C SER A 146 -14.25 -12.94 -11.08
N SER A 147 -13.30 -12.04 -11.33
CA SER A 147 -12.57 -11.29 -10.32
C SER A 147 -12.76 -9.78 -10.44
N ILE A 148 -13.75 -9.29 -11.19
CA ILE A 148 -14.12 -7.87 -11.24
C ILE A 148 -14.63 -7.45 -9.85
N ASP A 149 -13.81 -6.67 -9.15
CA ASP A 149 -13.98 -6.16 -7.80
C ASP A 149 -13.12 -4.88 -7.61
N ALA A 150 -13.07 -4.34 -6.39
CA ALA A 150 -12.33 -3.12 -6.08
C ALA A 150 -10.77 -3.25 -6.08
N SER A 151 -10.20 -4.40 -6.43
CA SER A 151 -8.74 -4.58 -6.52
C SER A 151 -8.13 -3.95 -7.77
N THR A 152 -6.91 -3.46 -7.62
CA THR A 152 -6.06 -2.97 -8.71
C THR A 152 -5.22 -4.14 -9.23
N TRP A 153 -5.20 -4.34 -10.55
CA TRP A 153 -4.37 -5.36 -11.19
C TRP A 153 -3.25 -4.70 -11.99
N VAL A 154 -2.04 -5.20 -11.79
CA VAL A 154 -0.83 -4.70 -12.45
C VAL A 154 0.04 -5.85 -12.95
N THR A 155 0.96 -5.57 -13.87
CA THR A 155 1.77 -6.60 -14.54
C THR A 155 3.12 -6.84 -13.90
N SER A 156 3.61 -5.90 -13.09
CA SER A 156 4.94 -5.98 -12.49
C SER A 156 4.98 -5.46 -11.05
N PHE A 157 6.06 -5.78 -10.34
CA PHE A 157 6.29 -5.30 -8.97
C PHE A 157 6.56 -3.78 -8.91
N PRO A 158 7.35 -3.18 -9.84
CA PRO A 158 7.43 -1.72 -9.95
C PRO A 158 6.07 -1.03 -10.13
N ASP A 159 5.21 -1.55 -11.03
CA ASP A 159 3.87 -0.99 -11.24
C ASP A 159 3.00 -1.07 -9.96
N ALA A 160 3.18 -2.14 -9.16
CA ALA A 160 2.48 -2.29 -7.90
C ALA A 160 2.90 -1.22 -6.88
N ILE A 161 4.17 -0.86 -6.85
CA ILE A 161 4.70 0.17 -5.96
C ILE A 161 4.24 1.55 -6.42
N ASP A 162 4.25 1.83 -7.72
CA ASP A 162 3.74 3.07 -8.28
C ASP A 162 2.24 3.24 -7.98
N ALA A 163 1.46 2.16 -8.13
CA ALA A 163 0.03 2.16 -7.78
C ALA A 163 -0.20 2.35 -6.28
N ALA A 164 0.66 1.82 -5.41
CA ALA A 164 0.59 2.04 -3.97
C ALA A 164 0.94 3.50 -3.60
N ALA A 165 2.00 4.04 -4.20
CA ALA A 165 2.46 5.41 -3.98
C ALA A 165 1.40 6.44 -4.41
N ALA A 166 0.69 6.17 -5.52
CA ALA A 166 -0.40 7.02 -6.01
C ALA A 166 -1.62 7.10 -5.06
N ARG A 167 -1.78 6.14 -4.13
CA ARG A 167 -2.85 6.18 -3.12
C ARG A 167 -2.45 7.04 -1.91
N GLY A 168 -1.21 6.94 -1.47
CA GLY A 168 -0.64 7.71 -0.37
C GLY A 168 -1.24 7.41 1.01
N GLY A 169 -0.60 7.95 2.05
CA GLY A 169 -1.11 8.01 3.43
C GLY A 169 -0.97 6.73 4.27
N GLY A 170 -1.19 5.55 3.70
CA GLY A 170 -1.11 4.26 4.43
C GLY A 170 0.24 3.56 4.30
N ARG A 171 0.44 2.51 5.11
CA ARG A 171 1.58 1.59 4.94
C ARG A 171 1.37 0.66 3.75
N VAL A 172 2.46 0.18 3.17
CA VAL A 172 2.45 -0.79 2.05
C VAL A 172 2.97 -2.13 2.53
N PHE A 173 2.08 -3.12 2.54
CA PHE A 173 2.40 -4.50 2.92
C PHE A 173 2.57 -5.39 1.71
N VAL A 174 3.65 -6.15 1.65
CA VAL A 174 3.79 -7.28 0.73
C VAL A 174 3.37 -8.55 1.47
N ILE A 175 2.33 -9.21 0.96
CA ILE A 175 1.69 -10.36 1.62
C ILE A 175 1.91 -11.68 0.86
N GLY A 176 2.85 -11.68 -0.08
CA GLY A 176 3.33 -12.87 -0.79
C GLY A 176 2.62 -13.17 -2.11
N GLY A 177 2.75 -14.38 -2.66
CA GLY A 177 3.50 -15.53 -2.14
C GLY A 177 4.97 -15.52 -2.54
N ALA A 178 5.60 -16.71 -2.58
CA ALA A 178 7.04 -16.90 -2.78
C ALA A 178 7.68 -16.02 -3.88
N GLU A 179 7.07 -15.97 -5.07
CA GLU A 179 7.57 -15.16 -6.19
C GLU A 179 7.56 -13.66 -5.88
N ILE A 180 6.53 -13.16 -5.19
CA ILE A 180 6.42 -11.74 -4.83
C ILE A 180 7.31 -11.41 -3.63
N TYR A 181 7.42 -12.32 -2.66
CA TYR A 181 8.37 -12.17 -1.57
C TYR A 181 9.81 -12.08 -2.08
N LYS A 182 10.17 -12.87 -3.10
CA LYS A 182 11.50 -12.77 -3.74
C LYS A 182 11.76 -11.37 -4.28
N LEU A 183 10.84 -10.84 -5.08
CA LEU A 183 10.96 -9.49 -5.64
C LEU A 183 11.03 -8.42 -4.55
N ALA A 184 10.24 -8.58 -3.48
CA ALA A 184 10.26 -7.64 -2.36
C ALA A 184 11.58 -7.68 -1.56
N MET A 185 12.14 -8.87 -1.30
CA MET A 185 13.42 -8.99 -0.59
C MET A 185 14.60 -8.43 -1.38
N GLU A 186 14.52 -8.43 -2.72
CA GLU A 186 15.50 -7.82 -3.62
C GLU A 186 15.33 -6.28 -3.73
N ASP A 187 14.23 -5.72 -3.22
CA ASP A 187 13.93 -4.30 -3.32
C ASP A 187 14.47 -3.50 -2.12
N GLU A 188 15.21 -2.42 -2.39
CA GLU A 188 15.80 -1.55 -1.37
C GLU A 188 14.77 -0.79 -0.53
N ARG A 189 13.52 -0.68 -0.99
CA ARG A 189 12.43 -0.05 -0.23
C ARG A 189 11.89 -0.97 0.86
N THR A 190 12.24 -2.26 0.86
CA THR A 190 11.84 -3.19 1.92
C THR A 190 12.67 -2.95 3.17
N ARG A 191 12.02 -2.37 4.18
CA ARG A 191 12.65 -1.95 5.44
C ARG A 191 12.26 -2.81 6.62
N ASP A 192 11.11 -3.47 6.54
CA ASP A 192 10.52 -4.21 7.65
C ASP A 192 10.06 -5.61 7.19
N VAL A 193 10.27 -6.60 8.05
CA VAL A 193 9.66 -7.93 7.94
C VAL A 193 8.97 -8.26 9.26
N LEU A 194 7.65 -8.35 9.23
CA LEU A 194 6.85 -8.96 10.27
C LEU A 194 6.76 -10.46 10.01
N LEU A 195 7.44 -11.24 10.85
CA LEU A 195 7.53 -12.68 10.73
C LEU A 195 6.73 -13.34 11.85
N THR A 196 5.79 -14.21 11.49
CA THR A 196 5.28 -15.23 12.39
C THR A 196 6.09 -16.49 12.19
N SER A 197 6.96 -16.81 13.15
CA SER A 197 7.75 -18.05 13.13
C SER A 197 6.89 -19.20 13.62
N VAL A 198 6.74 -20.24 12.81
CA VAL A 198 5.93 -21.44 13.10
C VAL A 198 6.85 -22.64 13.29
N GLU A 199 6.73 -23.32 14.42
CA GLU A 199 7.47 -24.55 14.72
C GLU A 199 6.77 -25.76 14.09
N GLY A 200 7.52 -26.59 13.38
CA GLY A 200 7.03 -27.83 12.78
C GLY A 200 7.49 -28.07 11.35
N GLU A 201 7.33 -29.32 10.90
CA GLU A 201 7.66 -29.77 9.55
C GLU A 201 6.37 -30.15 8.81
N PHE A 202 6.02 -29.36 7.79
CA PHE A 202 4.73 -29.48 7.11
C PHE A 202 4.84 -30.02 5.67
N GLY A 203 6.06 -30.34 5.21
CA GLY A 203 6.34 -30.72 3.83
C GLY A 203 5.95 -29.62 2.84
N CYS A 204 6.35 -28.39 3.15
CA CYS A 204 6.10 -27.21 2.33
C CYS A 204 6.72 -27.36 0.93
N ASP A 205 6.06 -26.81 -0.08
CA ASP A 205 6.56 -26.75 -1.47
C ASP A 205 6.83 -25.30 -1.92
N ARG A 206 6.58 -24.33 -1.04
CA ARG A 206 6.91 -22.91 -1.21
C ARG A 206 7.65 -22.43 0.01
N PHE A 207 8.68 -21.62 -0.24
CA PHE A 207 9.58 -21.13 0.77
C PHE A 207 9.73 -19.61 0.68
N PHE A 208 9.89 -18.98 1.84
CA PHE A 208 10.34 -17.60 1.93
C PHE A 208 11.81 -17.53 1.47
N PRO A 209 12.22 -16.53 0.68
CA PRO A 209 13.49 -16.58 -0.06
C PRO A 209 14.73 -16.27 0.78
N VAL A 210 14.57 -15.68 1.96
CA VAL A 210 15.68 -15.18 2.80
C VAL A 210 15.40 -15.50 4.26
N ASP A 211 16.37 -16.09 4.96
CA ASP A 211 16.27 -16.26 6.40
C ASP A 211 16.67 -14.96 7.13
N VAL A 212 15.71 -14.10 7.43
CA VAL A 212 15.95 -12.85 8.17
C VAL A 212 16.43 -13.07 9.61
N ARG A 213 16.35 -14.30 10.12
CA ARG A 213 16.85 -14.67 11.46
C ARG A 213 18.37 -14.87 11.47
N ASP A 214 18.97 -15.07 10.31
CA ASP A 214 20.43 -15.13 10.13
C ASP A 214 20.96 -13.70 9.94
N GLU A 215 21.09 -12.97 11.04
CA GLU A 215 21.44 -11.54 11.04
C GLU A 215 22.83 -11.30 10.41
N GLU A 216 23.80 -12.17 10.71
CA GLU A 216 25.17 -12.07 10.19
C GLU A 216 25.21 -12.16 8.66
N LYS A 217 24.44 -13.08 8.09
CA LYS A 217 24.42 -13.30 6.64
C LYS A 217 23.56 -12.28 5.89
N THR A 218 22.49 -11.80 6.52
CA THR A 218 21.44 -11.05 5.81
C THR A 218 21.39 -9.57 6.16
N GLY A 219 22.01 -9.15 7.28
CA GLY A 219 21.99 -7.78 7.78
C GLY A 219 20.63 -7.33 8.34
N TRP A 220 19.65 -8.23 8.43
CA TRP A 220 18.40 -7.96 9.12
C TRP A 220 18.62 -8.11 10.61
N ALA A 221 18.18 -7.13 11.39
CA ALA A 221 18.30 -7.19 12.84
C ALA A 221 16.92 -7.34 13.46
N ARG A 222 16.78 -8.32 14.38
CA ARG A 222 15.57 -8.53 15.16
C ARG A 222 15.35 -7.33 16.09
N ARG A 223 14.11 -6.88 16.18
CA ARG A 223 13.70 -5.80 17.10
C ARG A 223 13.12 -6.35 18.38
N GLY A 224 13.22 -5.57 19.45
CA GLY A 224 12.65 -5.89 20.75
C GLY A 224 11.13 -5.97 20.70
N HIS A 225 10.54 -6.62 21.70
CA HIS A 225 9.08 -6.78 21.77
C HIS A 225 8.34 -5.43 21.86
N GLU A 226 8.87 -4.48 22.61
CA GLU A 226 8.31 -3.13 22.71
C GLU A 226 8.31 -2.40 21.36
N GLU A 227 9.38 -2.56 20.58
CA GLU A 227 9.49 -1.99 19.23
C GLU A 227 8.50 -2.64 18.26
N LEU A 228 8.28 -3.96 18.36
CA LEU A 228 7.23 -4.66 17.60
C LEU A 228 5.84 -4.10 17.94
N CYS A 229 5.52 -3.97 19.22
CA CYS A 229 4.23 -3.41 19.67
C CYS A 229 4.05 -1.97 19.19
N ALA A 230 5.08 -1.13 19.32
CA ALA A 230 5.08 0.24 18.83
C ALA A 230 4.92 0.31 17.31
N PHE A 231 5.62 -0.56 16.57
CA PHE A 231 5.53 -0.63 15.13
C PHE A 231 4.11 -1.00 14.69
N VAL A 232 3.49 -2.03 15.28
CA VAL A 232 2.14 -2.48 14.91
C VAL A 232 1.05 -1.53 15.45
N GLY A 233 1.34 -0.77 16.51
CA GLY A 233 0.39 0.12 17.18
C GLY A 233 -0.66 -0.62 18.01
N GLU A 234 -0.34 -1.84 18.48
CA GLU A 234 -1.10 -2.58 19.50
C GLU A 234 -0.17 -3.44 20.34
N GLU A 235 -0.66 -3.90 21.48
CA GLU A 235 -0.03 -4.98 22.21
C GLU A 235 -0.08 -6.27 21.38
N VAL A 236 1.10 -6.78 21.05
CA VAL A 236 1.27 -8.09 20.41
C VAL A 236 1.57 -9.09 21.53
N PRO A 237 1.03 -10.31 21.49
CA PRO A 237 1.37 -11.28 22.52
C PRO A 237 2.86 -11.64 22.51
N ALA A 238 3.49 -11.57 23.68
CA ALA A 238 4.90 -11.90 23.85
C ALA A 238 5.14 -13.42 23.88
N GLY A 239 6.34 -13.81 23.43
CA GLY A 239 6.84 -15.18 23.57
C GLY A 239 6.13 -16.21 22.69
N VAL A 240 6.37 -17.48 23.03
CA VAL A 240 5.83 -18.62 22.28
C VAL A 240 4.37 -18.84 22.65
N ARG A 241 3.53 -18.99 21.63
CA ARG A 241 2.13 -19.36 21.72
C ARG A 241 1.94 -20.78 21.25
N GLU A 242 0.93 -21.44 21.78
CA GLU A 242 0.48 -22.75 21.31
C GLU A 242 -0.98 -22.65 20.88
N GLU A 243 -1.28 -23.08 19.65
CA GLU A 243 -2.64 -23.13 19.09
C GLU A 243 -2.73 -24.37 18.19
N ASN A 244 -3.75 -25.20 18.40
CA ASN A 244 -3.95 -26.42 17.62
C ASN A 244 -2.72 -27.36 17.60
N GLY A 245 -1.98 -27.45 18.71
CA GLY A 245 -0.78 -28.29 18.84
C GLY A 245 0.45 -27.76 18.10
N MET A 246 0.40 -26.53 17.62
CA MET A 246 1.52 -25.87 16.94
C MET A 246 2.02 -24.70 17.77
N ARG A 247 3.34 -24.58 17.86
CA ARG A 247 4.00 -23.47 18.54
C ARG A 247 4.37 -22.38 17.54
N PHE A 248 4.13 -21.11 17.87
CA PHE A 248 4.49 -19.98 17.02
C PHE A 248 4.70 -18.70 17.82
N TRP A 249 5.40 -17.71 17.26
CA TRP A 249 5.61 -16.41 17.88
C TRP A 249 5.75 -15.30 16.83
N PHE A 250 5.50 -14.06 17.23
CA PHE A 250 5.55 -12.88 16.37
C PHE A 250 6.86 -12.13 16.52
N GLU A 251 7.43 -11.68 15.40
CA GLU A 251 8.74 -11.06 15.34
C GLU A 251 8.72 -9.87 14.37
N LEU A 252 9.57 -8.89 14.64
CA LEU A 252 9.88 -7.79 13.74
C LEU A 252 11.37 -7.82 13.43
N TYR A 253 11.70 -7.79 12.14
CA TYR A 253 13.05 -7.60 11.63
C TYR A 253 13.09 -6.33 10.81
N GLN A 254 14.18 -5.57 10.94
CA GLN A 254 14.38 -4.36 10.16
C GLN A 254 15.82 -4.27 9.67
N LYS A 255 15.99 -3.70 8.47
CA LYS A 255 17.32 -3.31 8.00
C LYS A 255 17.79 -2.04 8.74
N PRO A 256 19.06 -1.95 9.13
CA PRO A 256 19.65 -0.73 9.66
C PRO A 256 19.67 0.41 8.63
#